data_AF-A0A9E5HXI9-F1
#
_entry.id   AF-A0A9E5HXI9-F1
#
_cell.length_a   1.000
_cell.length_b   1.000
_cell.length_c   1.000
_cell.angle_alpha   90.00
_cell.angle_beta   90.00
_cell.angle_gamma   90.00
#
_symmetry.space_group_name_H-M   'P 1'
#
loop_
_entity.id
_entity.type
_entity.pdbx_description
1 polymer ?
#
loop_
_entity_poly.entity_id
_entity_poly.type
_entity_poly.pdbx_seq_one_letter_code
_entity_poly.pdbx_strand_id
1 'polypeptide(L)'
;MHTESGLLEKLSGGVSMGSAEEKILEYLDKYTTSGKSPLAGNSIGMDRNFIARDMPKLANYLHYRSIDVSSIKELARRWYPKVYFNAPKKTGNHRALGDIQDSITELKYYRENIFVSNA
;
A
#
# COMPACT_ATOMS: atom_id res chain seq x y z
N MET A 1 -17.98 -6.18 3.56
CA MET A 1 -16.51 -6.08 3.70
C MET A 1 -15.99 -6.51 5.07
N HIS A 2 -15.90 -5.67 6.11
CA HIS A 2 -15.25 -6.06 7.39
C HIS A 2 -16.03 -7.05 8.25
N THR A 3 -17.35 -7.09 8.09
CA THR A 3 -18.21 -8.16 8.64
C THR A 3 -17.86 -9.51 7.99
N GLU A 4 -17.74 -9.55 6.66
CA GLU A 4 -17.46 -10.78 5.90
C GLU A 4 -16.01 -11.25 6.08
N SER A 5 -15.04 -10.34 6.22
CA SER A 5 -13.63 -10.69 6.41
C SER A 5 -13.28 -11.05 7.87
N GLY A 6 -14.27 -11.06 8.76
CA GLY A 6 -14.12 -11.35 10.18
C GLY A 6 -13.20 -10.38 10.92
N LEU A 7 -13.01 -9.16 10.40
CA LEU A 7 -12.10 -8.20 11.01
C LEU A 7 -12.69 -7.64 12.31
N LEU A 8 -14.00 -7.40 12.35
CA LEU A 8 -14.67 -6.80 13.52
C LEU A 8 -14.49 -7.65 14.79
N GLU A 9 -14.55 -8.97 14.66
CA GLU A 9 -14.35 -9.91 15.76
C GLU A 9 -12.92 -9.89 16.31
N LYS A 10 -11.94 -9.54 15.47
CA LYS A 10 -10.52 -9.48 15.84
C LYS A 10 -10.13 -8.14 16.48
N LEU A 11 -10.99 -7.12 16.43
CA LEU A 11 -10.67 -5.79 16.97
C LEU A 11 -10.45 -5.81 18.48
N SER A 12 -11.19 -6.63 19.22
CA SER A 12 -11.07 -6.75 20.68
C SER A 12 -9.70 -7.31 21.12
N GLY A 13 -9.05 -8.10 20.28
CA GLY A 13 -7.69 -8.61 20.48
C GLY A 13 -6.60 -7.74 19.86
N GLY A 14 -6.95 -6.52 19.42
CA GLY A 14 -6.02 -5.57 18.83
C GLY A 14 -5.03 -4.96 19.83
N VAL A 15 -4.23 -4.04 19.32
CA VAL A 15 -3.32 -3.22 20.14
C VAL A 15 -3.73 -1.75 20.07
N SER A 16 -3.25 -0.96 21.03
CA SER A 16 -3.43 0.49 20.97
C SER A 16 -2.76 1.08 19.73
N MET A 17 -3.21 2.27 19.30
CA MET A 17 -2.62 2.96 18.15
C MET A 17 -1.13 3.26 18.35
N GLY A 18 -0.74 3.70 19.55
CA GLY A 18 0.66 3.98 19.89
C GLY A 18 1.54 2.72 19.85
N SER A 19 1.05 1.61 20.39
CA SER A 19 1.78 0.33 20.32
C SER A 19 1.86 -0.22 18.88
N ALA A 20 0.85 0.05 18.04
CA ALA A 20 0.92 -0.28 16.62
C ALA A 20 1.99 0.56 15.91
N GLU A 21 1.99 1.87 16.15
CA GLU A 21 2.98 2.80 15.58
C GLU A 21 4.42 2.40 15.95
N GLU A 22 4.68 2.10 17.22
CA GLU A 22 6.00 1.68 17.70
C GLU A 22 6.47 0.38 17.03
N LYS A 23 5.60 -0.63 16.93
CA LYS A 23 5.91 -1.89 16.24
C LYS A 23 6.24 -1.69 14.76
N ILE A 24 5.56 -0.76 14.10
CA ILE A 24 5.84 -0.43 12.69
C ILE A 24 7.21 0.25 12.57
N LEU A 25 7.50 1.23 13.43
CA LEU A 25 8.79 1.93 13.43
C LEU A 25 9.97 0.98 13.70
N GLU A 26 9.86 0.11 14.72
CA GLU A 26 10.87 -0.91 15.03
C GLU A 26 11.10 -1.88 13.87
N TYR A 27 10.05 -2.20 13.11
CA TYR A 27 10.19 -3.01 11.92
C TYR A 27 10.92 -2.24 10.81
N LEU A 28 10.53 -0.99 10.54
CA LEU A 28 11.11 -0.17 9.47
C LEU A 28 12.59 0.13 9.70
N ASP A 29 13.02 0.36 10.94
CA ASP A 29 14.42 0.63 11.30
C ASP A 29 15.38 -0.52 10.94
N LYS A 30 14.87 -1.73 10.73
CA LYS A 30 15.68 -2.87 10.27
C LYS A 30 15.99 -2.82 8.77
N TYR A 31 15.21 -2.07 7.99
CA TYR A 31 15.25 -2.11 6.52
C TYR A 31 15.51 -0.75 5.86
N THR A 32 15.24 0.35 6.55
CA THR A 32 15.42 1.69 6.01
C THR A 32 15.79 2.68 7.10
N THR A 33 16.01 3.94 6.70
CA THR A 33 16.24 5.04 7.63
C THR A 33 15.20 6.13 7.39
N SER A 34 14.98 6.95 8.43
CA SER A 34 14.00 8.05 8.39
C SER A 34 14.18 8.95 7.16
N GLY A 35 13.07 9.28 6.52
CA GLY A 35 13.00 10.15 5.35
C GLY A 35 13.48 9.52 4.04
N LYS A 36 13.82 8.22 3.99
CA LYS A 36 14.28 7.59 2.75
C LYS A 36 13.18 6.90 1.96
N SER A 37 12.31 6.13 2.61
CA SER A 37 11.33 5.30 1.92
C SER A 37 10.00 6.04 1.68
N PRO A 38 9.49 6.11 0.44
CA PRO A 38 8.13 6.60 0.18
C PRO A 38 7.08 5.57 0.62
N LEU A 39 5.89 6.04 0.99
CA LEU A 39 4.75 5.15 1.23
C LEU A 39 4.21 4.64 -0.13
N ALA A 40 3.91 3.34 -0.23
CA ALA A 40 3.51 2.71 -1.48
C ALA A 40 2.26 1.84 -1.31
N GLY A 41 1.39 1.84 -2.33
CA GLY A 41 0.18 1.01 -2.38
C GLY A 41 -0.86 1.55 -3.36
N ASN A 42 -2.04 0.95 -3.40
CA ASN A 42 -3.16 1.46 -4.21
C ASN A 42 -3.92 2.56 -3.46
N SER A 43 -4.16 3.69 -4.12
CA SER A 43 -4.94 4.81 -3.56
C SER A 43 -4.37 5.28 -2.21
N ILE A 44 -3.05 5.19 -2.10
CA ILE A 44 -2.29 5.27 -0.84
C ILE A 44 -2.35 6.64 -0.18
N GLY A 45 -2.86 7.66 -0.89
CA GLY A 45 -3.13 8.98 -0.32
C GLY A 45 -4.12 8.91 0.85
N MET A 46 -5.06 7.96 0.85
CA MET A 46 -6.00 7.81 1.96
C MET A 46 -5.29 7.29 3.22
N ASP A 47 -4.49 6.23 3.09
CA ASP A 47 -3.70 5.68 4.18
C ASP A 47 -2.73 6.72 4.74
N ARG A 48 -2.09 7.50 3.86
CA ARG A 48 -1.22 8.61 4.27
C ARG A 48 -1.94 9.63 5.15
N ASN A 49 -3.19 9.97 4.84
CA ASN A 49 -3.97 10.90 5.64
C ASN A 49 -4.29 10.34 7.04
N PHE A 50 -4.65 9.06 7.13
CA PHE A 50 -4.86 8.40 8.42
C PHE A 50 -3.56 8.30 9.23
N ILE A 51 -2.46 7.89 8.60
CA ILE A 51 -1.14 7.83 9.24
C ILE A 51 -0.74 9.22 9.76
N ALA A 52 -0.90 10.28 8.97
CA ALA A 52 -0.57 11.65 9.41
C ALA A 52 -1.39 12.10 10.63
N ARG A 53 -2.65 11.69 10.73
CA ARG A 53 -3.53 12.03 11.85
C ARG A 53 -3.28 11.18 13.09
N ASP A 54 -3.17 9.86 12.92
CA ASP A 54 -3.25 8.88 14.01
C ASP A 54 -1.88 8.30 14.40
N MET A 55 -0.88 8.41 13.52
CA MET A 55 0.49 7.89 13.71
C MET A 55 1.54 8.93 13.25
N PRO A 56 1.66 10.09 13.95
CA PRO A 56 2.51 11.20 13.51
C PRO A 56 4.02 10.88 13.53
N LYS A 57 4.51 9.99 14.40
CA LYS A 57 5.92 9.58 14.39
C LYS A 57 6.21 8.76 13.13
N LEU A 58 5.32 7.84 12.76
CA LEU A 58 5.41 7.10 11.51
C LEU A 58 5.33 8.04 10.30
N ALA A 59 4.42 9.00 10.32
CA ALA A 59 4.27 9.98 9.24
C ALA A 59 5.58 10.76 8.98
N ASN A 60 6.26 11.18 10.06
CA ASN A 60 7.54 11.89 9.99
C ASN A 60 8.72 10.98 9.59
N TYR A 61 8.63 9.68 9.90
CA TYR A 61 9.65 8.71 9.52
C TYR A 61 9.63 8.41 8.01
N LEU A 62 8.45 8.41 7.39
CA LEU A 62 8.29 8.14 5.97
C LEU A 62 8.69 9.37 5.12
N HIS A 63 9.21 9.13 3.92
CA HIS A 63 9.43 10.21 2.96
C HIS A 63 8.07 10.81 2.51
N TYR A 64 8.05 12.10 2.18
CA TYR A 64 6.81 12.82 1.82
C TYR A 64 6.16 12.31 0.53
N ARG A 65 6.95 11.76 -0.40
CA ARG A 65 6.44 11.20 -1.67
C ARG A 65 5.71 9.88 -1.44
N SER A 66 4.81 9.57 -2.37
CA SER A 66 4.12 8.29 -2.42
C SER A 66 4.29 7.61 -3.76
N ILE A 67 4.32 6.28 -3.77
CA ILE A 67 4.20 5.47 -4.98
C ILE A 67 2.77 4.94 -5.02
N ASP A 68 1.91 5.62 -5.79
CA ASP A 68 0.50 5.24 -5.91
C ASP A 68 0.27 4.37 -7.15
N VAL A 69 0.00 3.09 -6.92
CA VAL A 69 -0.28 2.11 -7.97
C VAL A 69 -1.57 2.46 -8.71
N SER A 70 -2.56 3.07 -8.04
CA SER A 70 -3.80 3.50 -8.67
C SER A 70 -3.58 4.61 -9.69
N SER A 71 -2.57 5.48 -9.50
CA SER A 71 -2.19 6.47 -10.51
C SER A 71 -1.72 5.78 -11.80
N ILE A 72 -0.87 4.76 -11.69
CA ILE A 72 -0.37 3.99 -12.84
C ILE A 72 -1.51 3.20 -13.50
N LYS A 73 -2.39 2.59 -12.71
CA LYS A 73 -3.61 1.92 -13.21
C LYS A 73 -4.48 2.85 -14.04
N GLU A 74 -4.70 4.09 -13.59
CA GLU A 74 -5.52 5.05 -14.34
C GLU A 74 -4.85 5.50 -15.66
N LEU A 75 -3.52 5.58 -15.70
CA LEU A 75 -2.77 5.80 -16.94
C LEU A 75 -2.87 4.58 -17.87
N ALA A 76 -2.67 3.37 -17.34
CA ALA A 76 -2.81 2.12 -18.10
C ALA A 76 -4.21 2.00 -18.72
N ARG A 77 -5.27 2.34 -17.97
CA ARG A 77 -6.66 2.32 -18.45
C ARG A 77 -6.89 3.21 -19.67
N ARG A 78 -6.23 4.37 -19.74
CA ARG A 78 -6.41 5.37 -20.81
C ARG A 78 -5.48 5.14 -21.99
N TRP A 79 -4.22 4.85 -21.70
CA TRP A 79 -3.16 4.80 -22.71
C TRP A 79 -2.90 3.37 -23.22
N TYR A 80 -3.19 2.36 -22.39
CA TYR A 80 -2.98 0.95 -22.70
C TYR A 80 -4.19 0.07 -22.33
N PRO A 81 -5.40 0.29 -22.91
CA PRO A 81 -6.62 -0.41 -22.48
C PRO A 81 -6.49 -1.94 -22.48
N LYS A 82 -5.78 -2.53 -23.46
CA LYS A 82 -5.52 -3.97 -23.51
C LYS A 82 -4.72 -4.47 -22.31
N VAL A 83 -3.74 -3.70 -21.83
CA VAL A 83 -2.97 -4.05 -20.63
C VAL A 83 -3.86 -3.94 -19.39
N TYR A 84 -4.66 -2.88 -19.29
CA TYR A 84 -5.57 -2.70 -18.16
C TYR A 84 -6.55 -3.88 -18.00
N PHE A 85 -7.21 -4.32 -19.08
CA PHE A 85 -8.17 -5.43 -19.01
C PHE A 85 -7.52 -6.80 -18.75
N ASN A 86 -6.21 -6.93 -18.98
CA ASN A 86 -5.44 -8.14 -18.72
C ASN A 86 -4.69 -8.11 -17.37
N ALA A 87 -4.90 -7.06 -16.56
CA ALA A 87 -4.27 -6.96 -15.25
C ALA A 87 -4.74 -8.09 -14.31
N PRO A 88 -3.87 -8.59 -13.42
CA PRO A 88 -4.23 -9.62 -12.45
C PRO A 88 -5.44 -9.23 -11.60
N LYS A 89 -6.32 -10.20 -11.33
CA LYS A 89 -7.44 -10.00 -10.39
C LYS A 89 -6.90 -9.91 -8.97
N LYS A 90 -7.52 -9.04 -8.17
CA LYS A 90 -7.25 -8.91 -6.74
C LYS A 90 -7.86 -10.09 -5.97
N THR A 91 -7.13 -10.57 -4.96
CA THR A 91 -7.49 -11.75 -4.15
C THR A 91 -7.34 -11.51 -2.64
N GLY A 92 -6.91 -10.32 -2.22
CA GLY A 92 -6.57 -9.97 -0.84
C GLY A 92 -7.71 -9.97 0.18
N ASN A 93 -8.96 -10.15 -0.25
CA ASN A 93 -10.15 -10.26 0.60
C ASN A 93 -10.32 -9.11 1.62
N HIS A 94 -9.85 -7.91 1.29
CA HIS A 94 -9.95 -6.74 2.14
C HIS A 94 -9.24 -6.91 3.49
N ARG A 95 -8.08 -7.57 3.45
CA ARG A 95 -7.15 -7.74 4.57
C ARG A 95 -5.84 -7.09 4.18
N ALA A 96 -5.29 -6.28 5.09
CA ALA A 96 -4.11 -5.46 4.81
C ALA A 96 -2.97 -6.21 4.10
N LEU A 97 -2.53 -7.37 4.61
CA LEU A 97 -1.44 -8.12 4.00
C LEU A 97 -1.78 -8.62 2.58
N GLY A 98 -3.01 -9.11 2.37
CA GLY A 98 -3.46 -9.56 1.07
C GLY A 98 -3.56 -8.41 0.07
N ASP A 99 -4.12 -7.28 0.49
CA ASP A 99 -4.25 -6.09 -0.36
C ASP A 99 -2.88 -5.46 -0.70
N ILE A 100 -1.90 -5.55 0.21
CA ILE A 100 -0.51 -5.14 -0.04
C ILE A 100 0.14 -6.06 -1.10
N GLN A 101 -0.02 -7.37 -0.96
CA GLN A 101 0.51 -8.34 -1.93
C GLN A 101 -0.11 -8.16 -3.32
N ASP A 102 -1.41 -7.91 -3.39
CA ASP A 102 -2.09 -7.56 -4.63
C ASP A 102 -1.55 -6.26 -5.24
N SER A 103 -1.31 -5.23 -4.42
CA SER A 103 -0.76 -3.94 -4.87
C SER A 103 0.65 -4.11 -5.48
N ILE A 104 1.49 -4.93 -4.85
CA ILE A 104 2.84 -5.25 -5.36
C ILE A 104 2.76 -6.03 -6.69
N THR A 105 1.86 -7.01 -6.76
CA THR A 105 1.65 -7.83 -7.97
C THR A 105 1.13 -6.97 -9.12
N GLU A 106 0.19 -6.07 -8.85
CA GLU A 106 -0.35 -5.13 -9.82
C GLU A 106 0.75 -4.17 -10.34
N LEU A 107 1.56 -3.60 -9.45
CA LEU A 107 2.66 -2.72 -9.86
C LEU A 107 3.73 -3.46 -10.69
N LYS A 108 4.05 -4.70 -10.31
CA LYS A 108 4.96 -5.56 -11.09
C LYS A 108 4.42 -5.79 -12.49
N TYR A 109 3.13 -6.11 -12.63
CA TYR A 109 2.49 -6.27 -13.93
C TYR A 109 2.61 -5.02 -14.80
N TYR A 110 2.32 -3.83 -14.25
CA TYR A 110 2.48 -2.59 -15.03
C TYR A 110 3.94 -2.33 -15.41
N ARG A 111 4.89 -2.57 -14.50
CA ARG A 111 6.33 -2.44 -14.79
C ARG A 111 6.74 -3.27 -16.02
N GLU A 112 6.22 -4.48 -16.14
CA GLU A 112 6.55 -5.41 -17.24
C GLU A 112 5.85 -5.09 -18.56
N ASN A 113 4.73 -4.35 -18.53
CA ASN A 113 3.84 -4.20 -19.71
C ASN A 113 3.72 -2.77 -20.26
N ILE A 114 4.00 -1.73 -19.47
CA ILE A 114 3.86 -0.33 -19.93
C ILE A 114 5.09 0.55 -19.70
N PHE A 115 6.05 0.11 -18.89
CA PHE A 115 7.32 0.81 -18.74
C PHE A 115 8.36 0.28 -19.72
N VAL A 116 9.31 1.13 -20.09
CA VAL A 116 10.42 0.72 -20.96
C VAL A 116 11.27 -0.31 -20.22
N SER A 117 11.62 -1.40 -20.90
CA SER A 117 12.54 -2.40 -20.38
C SER A 117 13.88 -1.76 -20.03
N ASN A 118 14.45 -2.12 -18.88
CA ASN A 118 15.84 -1.75 -18.60
C ASN A 118 16.72 -2.44 -19.65
N ALA A 119 17.49 -1.64 -20.41
CA ALA A 119 18.59 -2.14 -21.23
C ALA A 119 19.71 -2.71 -20.36
#